data_AF-A0A183PTY4-F1
#
_entry.id   AF-A0A183PTY4-F1
#
_cell.length_a   1.000
_cell.length_b   1.000
_cell.length_c   1.000
_cell.angle_alpha   90.00
_cell.angle_beta   90.00
_cell.angle_gamma   90.00
#
_symmetry.space_group_name_H-M   'P 1'
#
loop_
_entity.id
_entity.type
_entity.pdbx_description
1 polymer ?
#
loop_
_entity_poly.entity_id
_entity_poly.type
_entity_poly.pdbx_seq_one_letter_code
_entity_poly.pdbx_strand_id
1 'polypeptide(L)'
;MGVGGGVESPAYYENVQYMFLNIQNIHAMRAALTKVFEACFPLPDDTRWFKQLADSKWLYHIKQIIFAATSVADKIENHKTSVLIHCSDGWDRTTQVTSLAMLMLDPYYRTIRGFEVLVEKEWCSFGHKFAQRTGGPTDGGIYLPPNSSSSVVNETGGGRPSSPEERSPVFLQFIDCVWQTMQQFPHSFEFNERFLITIMDELYSARFGTFLFNSEMQGRDHGVRERTISLWAYINADIQLYQNPLYTPAEISGHRVIFPQHALAQLQFWTAYYIRWHPLMRLQEPIARRERALILIMKRFRELTAATQRECAKPTLNNVSDNSTHSRSRSNSSKI
;
A
#
# COMPACT_ATOMS: atom_id res chain seq x y z
N MET A 1 3.52 -25.80 -31.86
CA MET A 1 2.48 -26.23 -30.90
C MET A 1 2.18 -25.03 -30.02
N GLY A 2 0.95 -24.51 -30.05
CA GLY A 2 0.56 -23.41 -29.16
C GLY A 2 0.59 -23.90 -27.72
N VAL A 3 1.31 -23.20 -26.84
CA VAL A 3 1.36 -23.50 -25.41
C VAL A 3 -0.07 -23.30 -24.88
N GLY A 4 -0.66 -24.34 -24.29
CA GLY A 4 -2.11 -24.45 -23.98
C GLY A 4 -2.65 -23.53 -22.88
N GLY A 5 -2.25 -22.26 -22.86
CA GLY A 5 -2.87 -21.21 -22.05
C GLY A 5 -4.03 -20.52 -22.79
N GLY A 6 -4.67 -19.56 -22.13
CA GLY A 6 -5.76 -18.80 -22.74
C GLY A 6 -6.60 -18.04 -21.72
N VAL A 7 -7.79 -17.65 -22.17
CA VAL A 7 -8.88 -17.12 -21.35
C VAL A 7 -10.06 -18.07 -21.42
N GLU A 8 -10.92 -18.04 -20.42
CA GLU A 8 -12.16 -18.80 -20.41
C GLU A 8 -12.99 -18.45 -21.66
N SER A 9 -13.47 -19.46 -22.37
CA SER A 9 -14.25 -19.24 -23.59
C SER A 9 -15.68 -18.88 -23.21
N PRO A 10 -16.27 -17.81 -23.78
CA PRO A 10 -17.69 -17.51 -23.60
C PRO A 10 -18.63 -18.67 -23.97
N ALA A 11 -18.18 -19.58 -24.85
CA ALA A 11 -18.95 -20.77 -25.23
C ALA A 11 -19.12 -21.81 -24.10
N TYR A 12 -18.25 -21.78 -23.08
CA TYR A 12 -18.34 -22.69 -21.92
C TYR A 12 -18.70 -21.98 -20.62
N TYR A 13 -18.62 -20.65 -20.60
CA TYR A 13 -18.82 -19.82 -19.41
C TYR A 13 -19.87 -18.73 -19.69
N GLU A 14 -21.13 -19.14 -19.72
CA GLU A 14 -22.27 -18.30 -20.17
C GLU A 14 -22.58 -17.13 -19.23
N ASN A 15 -22.23 -17.24 -17.94
CA ASN A 15 -22.52 -16.23 -16.91
C ASN A 15 -21.29 -15.40 -16.51
N VAL A 16 -20.28 -15.32 -17.38
CA VAL A 16 -19.02 -14.61 -17.11
C VAL A 16 -18.88 -13.38 -18.01
N GLN A 17 -18.54 -12.25 -17.41
CA GLN A 17 -18.17 -11.03 -18.12
C GLN A 17 -16.65 -10.86 -18.06
N TYR A 18 -16.04 -10.59 -19.22
CA TYR A 18 -14.59 -10.43 -19.34
C TYR A 18 -14.19 -8.96 -19.31
N MET A 19 -13.11 -8.67 -18.59
CA MET A 19 -12.50 -7.35 -18.57
C MET A 19 -10.98 -7.48 -18.66
N PHE A 20 -10.40 -6.99 -19.75
CA PHE A 20 -8.95 -6.94 -19.91
C PHE A 20 -8.39 -5.67 -19.26
N LEU A 21 -7.57 -5.85 -18.23
CA LEU A 21 -7.03 -4.76 -17.42
C LEU A 21 -5.70 -4.18 -17.96
N ASN A 22 -5.17 -4.73 -19.05
CA ASN A 22 -4.02 -4.20 -19.81
C ASN A 22 -2.74 -3.93 -19.01
N ILE A 23 -2.51 -4.66 -17.91
CA ILE A 23 -1.23 -4.64 -17.19
C ILE A 23 -0.19 -5.46 -17.95
N GLN A 24 0.88 -4.80 -18.39
CA GLN A 24 1.97 -5.41 -19.16
C GLN A 24 2.78 -6.43 -18.34
N ASN A 25 3.61 -7.21 -19.01
CA ASN A 25 4.41 -8.27 -18.38
C ASN A 25 5.62 -7.74 -17.59
N ILE A 26 6.31 -8.66 -16.91
CA ILE A 26 7.47 -8.38 -16.06
C ILE A 26 8.62 -7.67 -16.79
N HIS A 27 8.80 -7.92 -18.10
CA HIS A 27 9.87 -7.32 -18.90
C HIS A 27 9.63 -5.84 -19.15
N ALA A 28 8.37 -5.46 -19.42
CA ALA A 28 7.99 -4.05 -19.55
C ALA A 28 8.25 -3.28 -18.25
N MET A 29 7.92 -3.88 -17.09
CA MET A 29 8.12 -3.25 -15.79
C MET A 29 9.59 -3.07 -15.45
N ARG A 30 10.43 -4.07 -15.78
CA ARG A 30 11.89 -3.95 -15.66
C ARG A 30 12.42 -2.80 -16.52
N ALA A 31 12.05 -2.75 -17.80
CA ALA A 31 12.50 -1.70 -18.72
C ALA A 31 12.05 -0.30 -18.26
N ALA A 32 10.83 -0.17 -17.73
CA ALA A 32 10.33 1.08 -17.17
C ALA A 32 11.16 1.55 -15.97
N LEU A 33 11.48 0.64 -15.04
CA LEU A 33 12.30 0.99 -13.87
C LEU A 33 13.75 1.34 -14.26
N THR A 34 14.34 0.65 -15.24
CA THR A 34 15.67 1.02 -15.77
C THR A 34 15.69 2.49 -16.24
N LYS A 35 14.67 2.91 -16.99
CA LYS A 35 14.55 4.30 -17.44
C LYS A 35 14.32 5.30 -16.30
N VAL A 36 13.62 4.90 -15.24
CA VAL A 36 13.50 5.73 -14.02
C VAL A 36 14.88 5.93 -13.40
N PHE A 37 15.67 4.86 -13.24
CA PHE A 37 17.03 4.97 -12.71
C PHE A 37 17.93 5.86 -13.57
N GLU A 38 17.88 5.71 -14.90
CA GLU A 38 18.60 6.55 -15.85
C GLU A 38 18.21 8.03 -15.75
N ALA A 39 16.93 8.33 -15.47
CA ALA A 39 16.49 9.71 -15.23
C ALA A 39 17.02 10.26 -13.89
N CYS A 40 17.09 9.42 -12.84
CA CYS A 40 17.38 9.83 -11.47
C CYS A 40 18.89 9.90 -11.13
N PHE A 41 19.73 9.12 -11.81
CA PHE A 41 21.12 8.91 -11.42
C PHE A 41 22.11 9.22 -12.57
N PRO A 42 23.27 9.86 -12.32
CA PRO A 42 23.77 10.33 -11.02
C PRO A 42 23.11 11.62 -10.52
N LEU A 43 22.64 12.48 -11.42
CA LEU A 43 21.90 13.71 -11.13
C LEU A 43 20.78 13.88 -12.16
N PRO A 44 19.55 14.21 -11.73
CA PRO A 44 18.47 14.63 -12.62
C PRO A 44 18.87 15.83 -13.51
N ASP A 45 18.50 15.77 -14.79
CA ASP A 45 18.57 16.95 -15.68
C ASP A 45 17.28 17.78 -15.53
N ASP A 46 17.38 18.94 -14.87
CA ASP A 46 16.23 19.83 -14.61
C ASP A 46 15.41 20.18 -15.86
N THR A 47 16.03 20.22 -17.05
CA THR A 47 15.33 20.57 -18.31
C THR A 47 14.58 19.39 -18.92
N ARG A 48 15.06 18.16 -18.69
CA ARG A 48 14.53 16.94 -19.32
C ARG A 48 13.84 16.00 -18.34
N TRP A 49 13.92 16.28 -17.03
CA TRP A 49 13.45 15.42 -15.94
C TRP A 49 12.02 14.91 -16.15
N PHE A 50 11.06 15.82 -16.32
CA PHE A 50 9.66 15.43 -16.51
C PHE A 50 9.43 14.62 -17.78
N LYS A 51 10.18 14.93 -18.85
CA LYS A 51 10.12 14.19 -20.10
C LYS A 51 10.69 12.78 -19.93
N GLN A 52 11.85 12.63 -19.32
CA GLN A 52 12.48 11.33 -19.08
C GLN A 52 11.61 10.44 -18.18
N LEU A 53 11.02 11.02 -17.13
CA LEU A 53 10.04 10.32 -16.29
C LEU A 53 8.80 9.89 -17.09
N ALA A 54 8.26 10.76 -17.95
CA ALA A 54 7.13 10.39 -18.81
C ALA A 54 7.51 9.25 -19.80
N ASP A 55 8.69 9.33 -20.41
CA ASP A 55 9.23 8.36 -21.37
C ASP A 55 9.54 6.99 -20.71
N SER A 56 9.74 6.97 -19.39
CA SER A 56 9.85 5.72 -18.59
C SER A 56 8.56 4.92 -18.56
N LYS A 57 7.40 5.60 -18.70
CA LYS A 57 6.05 5.05 -18.49
C LYS A 57 5.80 4.46 -17.09
N TRP A 58 6.67 4.72 -16.11
CA TRP A 58 6.51 4.17 -14.76
C TRP A 58 5.16 4.51 -14.14
N LEU A 59 4.82 5.81 -14.07
CA LEU A 59 3.52 6.25 -13.55
C LEU A 59 2.33 5.77 -14.37
N TYR A 60 2.53 5.49 -15.66
CA TYR A 60 1.49 4.84 -16.48
C TYR A 60 1.25 3.41 -16.03
N HIS A 61 2.29 2.64 -15.71
CA HIS A 61 2.14 1.29 -15.16
C HIS A 61 1.48 1.30 -13.78
N ILE A 62 1.88 2.21 -12.88
CA ILE A 62 1.23 2.42 -11.58
C ILE A 62 -0.25 2.75 -11.76
N LYS A 63 -0.59 3.67 -12.67
CA LYS A 63 -1.98 3.97 -13.06
C LYS A 63 -2.76 2.72 -13.45
N GLN A 64 -2.20 1.87 -14.33
CA GLN A 64 -2.92 0.68 -14.81
C GLN A 64 -3.20 -0.32 -13.68
N ILE A 65 -2.26 -0.48 -12.75
CA ILE A 65 -2.44 -1.36 -11.58
C ILE A 65 -3.54 -0.81 -10.65
N ILE A 66 -3.50 0.49 -10.34
CA ILE A 66 -4.55 1.12 -9.50
C ILE A 66 -5.91 1.04 -10.20
N PHE A 67 -5.98 1.35 -11.51
CA PHE A 67 -7.21 1.23 -12.30
C PHE A 67 -7.81 -0.19 -12.23
N ALA A 68 -6.97 -1.21 -12.37
CA ALA A 68 -7.36 -2.60 -12.30
C ALA A 68 -7.96 -2.95 -10.92
N ALA A 69 -7.26 -2.60 -9.84
CA ALA A 69 -7.73 -2.83 -8.48
C ALA A 69 -9.00 -2.06 -8.14
N THR A 70 -9.10 -0.79 -8.55
CA THR A 70 -10.31 0.04 -8.38
C THR A 70 -11.50 -0.57 -9.13
N SER A 71 -11.30 -1.08 -10.36
CA SER A 71 -12.37 -1.74 -11.13
C SER A 71 -12.87 -3.01 -10.45
N VAL A 72 -11.96 -3.81 -9.89
CA VAL A 72 -12.28 -5.00 -9.11
C VAL A 72 -13.07 -4.63 -7.85
N ALA A 73 -12.58 -3.66 -7.07
CA ALA A 73 -13.23 -3.21 -5.85
C ALA A 73 -14.62 -2.63 -6.13
N ASP A 74 -14.79 -1.89 -7.23
CA ASP A 74 -16.07 -1.34 -7.65
C ASP A 74 -17.08 -2.44 -8.02
N LYS A 75 -16.64 -3.50 -8.70
CA LYS A 75 -17.51 -4.64 -9.01
C LYS A 75 -17.97 -5.39 -7.76
N ILE A 76 -17.10 -5.53 -6.77
CA ILE A 76 -17.46 -6.16 -5.50
C ILE A 76 -18.40 -5.25 -4.70
N GLU A 77 -18.01 -3.99 -4.47
CA GLU A 77 -18.73 -3.10 -3.56
C GLU A 77 -19.99 -2.50 -4.18
N ASN A 78 -19.93 -1.96 -5.38
CA ASN A 78 -21.07 -1.22 -5.95
C ASN A 78 -21.98 -2.12 -6.79
N HIS A 79 -21.42 -3.13 -7.46
CA HIS A 79 -22.21 -4.06 -8.29
C HIS A 79 -22.54 -5.38 -7.59
N LYS A 80 -22.03 -5.60 -6.37
CA LYS A 80 -22.29 -6.83 -5.57
C LYS A 80 -22.03 -8.11 -6.36
N THR A 81 -20.98 -8.10 -7.19
CA THR A 81 -20.62 -9.21 -8.09
C THR A 81 -19.35 -9.90 -7.61
N SER A 82 -19.35 -11.23 -7.60
CA SER A 82 -18.13 -12.01 -7.37
C SER A 82 -17.19 -11.94 -8.57
N VAL A 83 -15.89 -11.79 -8.32
CA VAL A 83 -14.88 -11.58 -9.35
C VAL A 83 -13.81 -12.65 -9.28
N LEU A 84 -13.42 -13.19 -10.43
CA LEU A 84 -12.26 -14.05 -10.60
C LEU A 84 -11.13 -13.22 -11.23
N ILE A 85 -9.96 -13.19 -10.58
CA ILE A 85 -8.82 -12.42 -11.06
C ILE A 85 -7.71 -13.41 -11.39
N HIS A 86 -7.31 -13.48 -12.65
CA HIS A 86 -6.19 -14.29 -13.07
C HIS A 86 -5.38 -13.55 -14.15
N CYS A 87 -4.18 -14.05 -14.40
CA CYS A 87 -3.35 -13.61 -15.51
C CYS A 87 -2.78 -14.84 -16.22
N SER A 88 -1.50 -14.82 -16.60
CA SER A 88 -0.83 -15.99 -17.18
C SER A 88 -0.55 -17.06 -16.10
N ASP A 89 0.28 -16.72 -15.12
CA ASP A 89 0.67 -17.65 -14.05
C ASP A 89 0.00 -17.38 -12.68
N GLY A 90 -0.58 -16.20 -12.49
CA GLY A 90 -1.35 -15.86 -11.29
C GLY A 90 -0.54 -15.37 -10.07
N TRP A 91 0.79 -15.29 -10.12
CA TRP A 91 1.62 -14.89 -8.95
C TRP A 91 2.22 -13.47 -9.01
N ASP A 92 2.02 -12.72 -10.11
CA ASP A 92 2.56 -11.36 -10.28
C ASP A 92 1.43 -10.32 -10.30
N ARG A 93 0.78 -10.15 -11.47
CA ARG A 93 -0.28 -9.13 -11.68
C ARG A 93 -1.54 -9.42 -10.89
N THR A 94 -1.90 -10.70 -10.77
CA THR A 94 -3.04 -11.13 -9.95
C THR A 94 -2.85 -10.69 -8.51
N THR A 95 -1.69 -11.00 -7.92
CA THR A 95 -1.34 -10.60 -6.55
C THR A 95 -1.34 -9.10 -6.34
N GLN A 96 -0.83 -8.30 -7.30
CA GLN A 96 -0.93 -6.83 -7.25
C GLN A 96 -2.39 -6.37 -7.15
N VAL A 97 -3.26 -6.90 -8.00
CA VAL A 97 -4.66 -6.48 -8.10
C VAL A 97 -5.48 -6.97 -6.89
N THR A 98 -5.33 -8.22 -6.46
CA THR A 98 -6.08 -8.77 -5.31
C THR A 98 -5.73 -8.02 -4.04
N SER A 99 -4.44 -7.85 -3.76
CA SER A 99 -3.96 -7.18 -2.56
C SER A 99 -4.38 -5.70 -2.49
N LEU A 100 -4.33 -4.97 -3.61
CA LEU A 100 -4.81 -3.58 -3.65
C LEU A 100 -6.33 -3.48 -3.52
N ALA A 101 -7.09 -4.37 -4.17
CA ALA A 101 -8.55 -4.38 -4.01
C ALA A 101 -8.95 -4.70 -2.56
N MET A 102 -8.26 -5.65 -1.91
CA MET A 102 -8.47 -5.95 -0.49
C MET A 102 -8.16 -4.73 0.40
N LEU A 103 -7.08 -4.02 0.13
CA LEU A 103 -6.71 -2.80 0.86
C LEU A 103 -7.69 -1.64 0.64
N MET A 104 -8.33 -1.57 -0.53
CA MET A 104 -9.42 -0.62 -0.83
C MET A 104 -10.71 -0.97 -0.09
N LEU A 105 -11.07 -2.26 0.00
CA LEU A 105 -12.35 -2.74 0.52
C LEU A 105 -12.38 -2.95 2.03
N ASP A 106 -11.27 -3.40 2.63
CA ASP A 106 -11.22 -3.79 4.04
C ASP A 106 -10.26 -2.90 4.83
N PRO A 107 -10.75 -2.12 5.81
CA PRO A 107 -9.91 -1.28 6.67
C PRO A 107 -8.92 -2.06 7.52
N TYR A 108 -9.15 -3.35 7.77
CA TYR A 108 -8.19 -4.18 8.52
C TYR A 108 -6.82 -4.15 7.86
N TYR A 109 -6.74 -4.32 6.54
CA TYR A 109 -5.47 -4.33 5.79
C TYR A 109 -4.77 -2.97 5.73
N ARG A 110 -5.39 -1.91 6.26
CA ARG A 110 -4.81 -0.57 6.39
C ARG A 110 -4.22 -0.31 7.78
N THR A 111 -4.35 -1.27 8.71
CA THR A 111 -3.58 -1.31 9.96
C THR A 111 -2.17 -1.85 9.70
N ILE A 112 -1.21 -1.57 10.59
CA ILE A 112 0.16 -2.12 10.49
C ILE A 112 0.07 -3.65 10.43
N ARG A 113 -0.60 -4.26 11.41
CA ARG A 113 -0.75 -5.72 11.49
C ARG A 113 -1.52 -6.31 10.32
N GLY A 114 -2.59 -5.65 9.89
CA GLY A 114 -3.36 -6.12 8.75
C GLY A 114 -2.54 -6.06 7.46
N PHE A 115 -1.73 -5.03 7.25
CA PHE A 115 -0.86 -4.96 6.08
C PHE A 115 0.23 -6.05 6.08
N GLU A 116 0.82 -6.36 7.24
CA GLU A 116 1.74 -7.50 7.39
C GLU A 116 1.05 -8.81 6.98
N VAL A 117 -0.18 -9.02 7.46
CA VAL A 117 -1.00 -10.19 7.09
C VAL A 117 -1.36 -10.20 5.61
N LEU A 118 -1.65 -9.04 5.01
CA LEU A 118 -1.91 -8.92 3.57
C LEU A 118 -0.71 -9.38 2.75
N VAL A 119 0.49 -8.95 3.13
CA VAL A 119 1.75 -9.33 2.47
C VAL A 119 2.03 -10.82 2.66
N GLU A 120 1.98 -11.32 3.90
CA GLU A 120 2.19 -12.75 4.18
C GLU A 120 1.20 -13.64 3.44
N LYS A 121 -0.07 -13.22 3.36
CA LYS A 121 -1.12 -13.94 2.65
C LYS A 121 -0.91 -13.84 1.13
N GLU A 122 -1.19 -12.69 0.54
CA GLU A 122 -1.33 -12.56 -0.92
C GLU A 122 0.00 -12.71 -1.66
N TRP A 123 1.12 -12.38 -1.00
CA TRP A 123 2.44 -12.41 -1.63
C TRP A 123 3.26 -13.63 -1.22
N CYS A 124 3.49 -13.85 0.08
CA CYS A 124 4.36 -14.94 0.53
C CYS A 124 3.70 -16.31 0.36
N SER A 125 2.47 -16.49 0.89
CA SER A 125 1.80 -17.80 0.89
C SER A 125 1.31 -18.21 -0.51
N PHE A 126 0.77 -17.26 -1.28
CA PHE A 126 0.31 -17.48 -2.65
C PHE A 126 1.45 -17.56 -3.69
N GLY A 127 2.71 -17.52 -3.25
CA GLY A 127 3.85 -17.90 -4.08
C GLY A 127 4.32 -16.84 -5.07
N HIS A 128 4.27 -15.56 -4.70
CA HIS A 128 5.03 -14.56 -5.42
C HIS A 128 6.52 -14.94 -5.39
N LYS A 129 7.16 -14.96 -6.55
CA LYS A 129 8.52 -15.47 -6.69
C LYS A 129 9.58 -14.46 -6.26
N PHE A 130 9.60 -14.10 -4.98
CA PHE A 130 10.47 -13.04 -4.45
C PHE A 130 11.95 -13.23 -4.80
N ALA A 131 12.51 -14.42 -4.59
CA ALA A 131 13.91 -14.71 -4.89
C ALA A 131 14.22 -14.49 -6.37
N GLN A 132 13.40 -15.03 -7.26
CA GLN A 132 13.57 -14.92 -8.71
C GLN A 132 13.38 -13.46 -9.20
N ARG A 133 12.38 -12.75 -8.67
CA ARG A 133 12.04 -11.38 -9.09
C ARG A 133 13.08 -10.35 -8.63
N THR A 134 13.69 -10.59 -7.47
CA THR A 134 14.73 -9.71 -6.91
C THR A 134 16.15 -10.13 -7.29
N GLY A 135 16.36 -11.37 -7.73
CA GLY A 135 17.70 -11.97 -7.83
C GLY A 135 18.34 -12.17 -6.45
N GLY A 136 17.52 -12.53 -5.46
CA GLY A 136 17.92 -12.72 -4.08
C GLY A 136 18.86 -13.92 -3.87
N PRO A 137 19.44 -14.08 -2.67
CA PRO A 137 20.49 -15.07 -2.40
C PRO A 137 20.06 -16.53 -2.56
N THR A 138 18.75 -16.78 -2.52
CA THR A 138 18.09 -18.08 -2.67
C THR A 138 17.66 -18.36 -4.12
N ASP A 139 17.87 -17.43 -5.05
CA ASP A 139 17.62 -17.64 -6.48
C ASP A 139 18.65 -18.65 -7.03
N GLY A 140 18.20 -19.84 -7.41
CA GLY A 140 19.07 -21.00 -7.65
C GLY A 140 19.22 -21.94 -6.44
N GLY A 141 18.48 -21.73 -5.36
CA GLY A 141 18.36 -22.72 -4.28
C GLY A 141 19.58 -22.86 -3.37
N ILE A 142 20.40 -21.82 -3.21
CA ILE A 142 21.48 -21.83 -2.21
C ILE A 142 20.92 -21.50 -0.82
N TYR A 143 21.31 -22.35 0.14
CA TYR A 143 20.80 -22.44 1.51
C TYR A 143 21.19 -21.25 2.40
N LEU A 144 20.30 -20.95 3.36
CA LEU A 144 20.67 -20.30 4.61
C LEU A 144 21.87 -21.06 5.23
N PRO A 145 23.02 -20.42 5.47
CA PRO A 145 24.14 -21.11 6.08
C PRO A 145 23.69 -21.62 7.47
N PRO A 146 23.92 -22.90 7.82
CA PRO A 146 23.88 -23.29 9.22
C PRO A 146 24.97 -22.48 9.95
N ASN A 147 24.82 -22.25 11.26
CA ASN A 147 25.73 -21.49 12.14
C ASN A 147 27.19 -22.00 12.12
N SER A 148 27.88 -21.86 11.01
CA SER A 148 29.26 -22.28 10.78
C SER A 148 29.83 -21.38 9.70
N SER A 149 30.91 -20.70 10.04
CA SER A 149 31.72 -19.76 9.26
C SER A 149 32.47 -20.43 8.09
N SER A 150 31.79 -21.23 7.29
CA SER A 150 32.37 -21.96 6.16
C SER A 150 31.43 -21.86 4.96
N SER A 151 31.90 -21.17 3.94
CA SER A 151 31.36 -21.19 2.58
C SER A 151 31.51 -22.58 1.99
N VAL A 152 30.54 -23.46 2.25
CA VAL A 152 30.45 -24.77 1.60
C VAL A 152 29.68 -24.60 0.30
N VAL A 153 30.42 -24.52 -0.80
CA VAL A 153 29.88 -24.69 -2.15
C VAL A 153 29.68 -26.19 -2.35
N ASN A 154 28.47 -26.71 -2.08
CA ASN A 154 28.15 -28.09 -2.42
C ASN A 154 27.73 -28.17 -3.90
N GLU A 155 28.48 -28.93 -4.69
CA GLU A 155 28.27 -29.18 -6.12
C GLU A 155 27.06 -30.08 -6.45
N THR A 156 26.20 -30.43 -5.48
CA THR A 156 25.21 -31.51 -5.66
C THR A 156 23.78 -31.22 -5.18
N GLY A 157 23.31 -29.96 -5.24
CA GLY A 157 21.90 -29.70 -4.94
C GLY A 157 21.31 -28.31 -5.20
N GLY A 158 22.11 -27.30 -5.58
CA GLY A 158 21.59 -25.98 -5.96
C GLY A 158 21.21 -25.94 -7.44
N GLY A 159 19.99 -25.50 -7.76
CA GLY A 159 19.61 -25.19 -9.13
C GLY A 159 20.45 -24.04 -9.70
N ARG A 160 20.47 -23.86 -11.02
CA ARG A 160 21.05 -22.63 -11.59
C ARG A 160 20.19 -21.43 -11.17
N PRO A 161 20.79 -20.28 -10.81
CA PRO A 161 20.03 -19.04 -10.63
C PRO A 161 19.15 -18.77 -11.84
N SER A 162 17.99 -18.15 -11.60
CA SER A 162 17.08 -17.79 -12.67
C SER A 162 17.75 -16.81 -13.65
N SER A 163 17.28 -16.81 -14.90
CA SER A 163 17.71 -15.81 -15.89
C SER A 163 17.51 -14.40 -15.34
N PRO A 164 18.45 -13.45 -15.55
CA PRO A 164 18.22 -12.03 -15.22
C PRO A 164 16.95 -11.45 -15.88
N GLU A 165 16.48 -12.07 -16.95
CA GLU A 165 15.23 -11.71 -17.62
C GLU A 165 13.97 -12.00 -16.80
N GLU A 166 14.09 -12.75 -15.71
CA GLU A 166 13.02 -13.03 -14.77
C GLU A 166 12.92 -12.00 -13.64
N ARG A 167 13.91 -11.11 -13.53
CA ARG A 167 13.93 -10.04 -12.53
C ARG A 167 12.96 -8.93 -12.91
N SER A 168 12.16 -8.47 -11.95
CA SER A 168 11.16 -7.43 -12.21
C SER A 168 10.63 -6.79 -10.91
N PRO A 169 10.35 -5.49 -10.90
CA PRO A 169 9.96 -4.75 -9.69
C PRO A 169 8.46 -4.88 -9.34
N VAL A 170 7.89 -6.09 -9.41
CA VAL A 170 6.45 -6.33 -9.24
C VAL A 170 5.96 -5.92 -7.85
N PHE A 171 6.68 -6.34 -6.79
CA PHE A 171 6.34 -5.95 -5.42
C PHE A 171 6.60 -4.46 -5.15
N LEU A 172 7.65 -3.88 -5.73
CA LEU A 172 7.90 -2.44 -5.66
C LEU A 172 6.73 -1.65 -6.26
N GLN A 173 6.18 -2.07 -7.40
CA GLN A 173 5.02 -1.42 -7.99
C GLN A 173 3.78 -1.48 -7.08
N PHE A 174 3.59 -2.59 -6.38
CA PHE A 174 2.53 -2.70 -5.38
C PHE A 174 2.72 -1.69 -4.25
N ILE A 175 3.93 -1.64 -3.67
CA ILE A 175 4.23 -0.70 -2.59
C ILE A 175 4.11 0.76 -3.05
N ASP A 176 4.51 1.09 -4.29
CA ASP A 176 4.27 2.40 -4.89
C ASP A 176 2.77 2.70 -5.00
N CYS A 177 1.94 1.74 -5.46
CA CYS A 177 0.48 1.91 -5.50
C CYS A 177 -0.12 2.14 -4.10
N VAL A 178 0.39 1.46 -3.06
CA VAL A 178 -0.02 1.69 -1.67
C VAL A 178 0.36 3.11 -1.25
N TRP A 179 1.58 3.55 -1.56
CA TRP A 179 2.02 4.92 -1.31
C TRP A 179 1.12 5.94 -2.01
N GLN A 180 0.80 5.77 -3.31
CA GLN A 180 -0.14 6.65 -4.02
C GLN A 180 -1.50 6.74 -3.31
N THR A 181 -1.98 5.63 -2.79
CA THR A 181 -3.26 5.57 -2.06
C THR A 181 -3.15 6.30 -0.71
N MET A 182 -2.03 6.17 0.00
CA MET A 182 -1.76 6.94 1.23
C MET A 182 -1.73 8.43 0.99
N GLN A 183 -1.16 8.89 -0.15
CA GLN A 183 -1.13 10.31 -0.50
C GLN A 183 -2.54 10.89 -0.70
N GLN A 184 -3.46 10.10 -1.25
CA GLN A 184 -4.86 10.51 -1.46
C GLN A 184 -5.73 10.38 -0.21
N PHE A 185 -5.38 9.46 0.70
CA PHE A 185 -6.13 9.18 1.93
C PHE A 185 -5.22 9.21 3.17
N PRO A 186 -4.71 10.38 3.58
CA PRO A 186 -3.68 10.51 4.62
C PRO A 186 -4.12 10.05 6.02
N HIS A 187 -5.42 9.90 6.26
CA HIS A 187 -5.98 9.46 7.55
C HIS A 187 -6.38 7.98 7.58
N SER A 188 -6.35 7.30 6.42
CA SER A 188 -6.95 5.96 6.28
C SER A 188 -5.99 4.81 6.60
N PHE A 189 -4.70 5.09 6.78
CA PHE A 189 -3.64 4.10 7.01
C PHE A 189 -2.95 4.32 8.34
N GLU A 190 -2.79 3.25 9.12
CA GLU A 190 -2.10 3.27 10.41
C GLU A 190 -0.59 3.39 10.23
N PHE A 191 -0.05 2.88 9.13
CA PHE A 191 1.37 2.96 8.84
C PHE A 191 1.74 4.23 8.05
N ASN A 192 2.98 4.69 8.22
CA ASN A 192 3.54 5.86 7.54
C ASN A 192 4.46 5.48 6.36
N GLU A 193 5.00 6.47 5.66
CA GLU A 193 5.91 6.24 4.52
C GLU A 193 7.19 5.49 4.93
N ARG A 194 7.67 5.66 6.17
CA ARG A 194 8.87 4.97 6.68
C ARG A 194 8.67 3.47 6.75
N PHE A 195 7.45 3.01 7.05
CA PHE A 195 7.10 1.58 7.03
C PHE A 195 7.26 0.98 5.63
N LEU A 196 6.71 1.63 4.61
CA LEU A 196 6.84 1.17 3.21
C LEU A 196 8.29 1.16 2.74
N ILE A 197 9.06 2.21 3.03
CA ILE A 197 10.49 2.27 2.67
C ILE A 197 11.27 1.16 3.38
N THR A 198 10.97 0.88 4.66
CA THR A 198 11.63 -0.20 5.41
C THR A 198 11.34 -1.57 4.79
N ILE A 199 10.09 -1.84 4.40
CA ILE A 199 9.75 -3.08 3.69
C ILE A 199 10.59 -3.21 2.41
N MET A 200 10.73 -2.12 1.64
CA MET A 200 11.51 -2.14 0.41
C MET A 200 13.01 -2.31 0.65
N ASP A 201 13.57 -1.72 1.71
CA ASP A 201 14.98 -1.94 2.07
C ASP A 201 15.24 -3.41 2.43
N GLU A 202 14.33 -4.01 3.17
CA GLU A 202 14.48 -5.39 3.64
C GLU A 202 14.13 -6.44 2.60
N LEU A 203 13.39 -6.05 1.53
CA LEU A 203 13.21 -6.87 0.34
C LEU A 203 14.56 -7.19 -0.33
N TYR A 204 15.47 -6.22 -0.40
CA TYR A 204 16.76 -6.38 -1.09
C TYR A 204 17.91 -6.69 -0.14
N SER A 205 17.79 -6.41 1.17
CA SER A 205 18.84 -6.68 2.16
C SER A 205 19.05 -8.18 2.43
N ALA A 206 18.00 -8.98 2.25
CA ALA A 206 17.94 -10.39 2.66
C ALA A 206 18.30 -10.64 4.14
N ARG A 207 18.13 -9.63 5.01
CA ARG A 207 18.41 -9.73 6.45
C ARG A 207 17.40 -10.60 7.21
N PHE A 208 16.18 -10.69 6.69
CA PHE A 208 15.06 -11.42 7.30
C PHE A 208 14.58 -12.55 6.38
N GLY A 209 13.91 -13.54 6.97
CA GLY A 209 13.34 -14.67 6.24
C GLY A 209 12.14 -14.34 5.36
N THR A 210 11.51 -13.20 5.58
CA THR A 210 10.17 -12.87 5.07
C THR A 210 10.07 -12.94 3.55
N PHE A 211 11.08 -12.46 2.81
CA PHE A 211 11.06 -12.39 1.34
C PHE A 211 12.09 -13.30 0.67
N LEU A 212 12.56 -14.33 1.37
CA LEU A 212 13.65 -15.16 0.85
C LEU A 212 13.22 -16.18 -0.19
N PHE A 213 12.00 -16.70 -0.18
CA PHE A 213 11.66 -17.86 -1.01
C PHE A 213 10.61 -17.54 -2.07
N ASN A 214 10.50 -18.41 -3.09
CA ASN A 214 9.54 -18.25 -4.18
C ASN A 214 8.16 -18.85 -3.87
N SER A 215 8.06 -19.65 -2.81
CA SER A 215 6.80 -20.27 -2.38
C SER A 215 6.85 -20.63 -0.90
N GLU A 216 5.67 -20.78 -0.29
CA GLU A 216 5.54 -21.25 1.10
C GLU A 216 6.17 -22.64 1.29
N MET A 217 5.97 -23.54 0.33
CA MET A 217 6.56 -24.88 0.34
C MET A 217 8.08 -24.79 0.44
N GLN A 218 8.71 -23.99 -0.42
CA GLN A 218 10.16 -23.82 -0.40
C GLN A 218 10.66 -23.25 0.94
N GLY A 219 9.96 -22.26 1.49
CA GLY A 219 10.31 -21.69 2.80
C GLY A 219 10.19 -22.70 3.94
N ARG A 220 9.16 -23.56 3.91
CA ARG A 220 8.95 -24.63 4.89
C ARG A 220 10.04 -25.69 4.82
N ASP A 221 10.38 -26.14 3.62
CA ASP A 221 11.41 -27.17 3.41
C ASP A 221 12.79 -26.73 3.91
N HIS A 222 13.06 -25.43 3.88
CA HIS A 222 14.32 -24.84 4.37
C HIS A 222 14.25 -24.37 5.84
N GLY A 223 13.12 -24.59 6.53
CA GLY A 223 12.94 -24.19 7.94
C GLY A 223 13.10 -22.69 8.16
N VAL A 224 12.56 -21.85 7.27
CA VAL A 224 12.75 -20.39 7.34
C VAL A 224 12.29 -19.81 8.67
N ARG A 225 11.22 -20.35 9.26
CA ARG A 225 10.63 -19.87 10.51
C ARG A 225 11.51 -20.15 11.73
N GLU A 226 12.26 -21.24 11.68
CA GLU A 226 13.14 -21.70 12.75
C GLU A 226 14.55 -21.12 12.61
N ARG A 227 15.00 -20.83 11.38
CA ARG A 227 16.38 -20.42 11.06
C ARG A 227 16.56 -18.92 10.87
N THR A 228 15.48 -18.16 10.72
CA THR A 228 15.57 -16.72 10.43
C THR A 228 14.60 -15.93 11.29
N ILE A 229 14.82 -14.62 11.34
CA ILE A 229 13.92 -13.68 12.00
C ILE A 229 12.94 -13.14 10.95
N SER A 230 11.69 -12.94 11.35
CA SER A 230 10.68 -12.26 10.53
C SER A 230 10.91 -10.74 10.54
N LEU A 231 10.79 -10.10 9.38
CA LEU A 231 10.78 -8.64 9.26
C LEU A 231 9.74 -8.02 10.20
N TRP A 232 8.58 -8.65 10.33
CA TRP A 232 7.51 -8.17 11.18
C TRP A 232 7.93 -8.17 12.65
N ALA A 233 8.71 -9.15 13.12
CA ALA A 233 9.22 -9.13 14.49
C ALA A 233 10.07 -7.89 14.76
N TYR A 234 10.88 -7.47 13.78
CA TYR A 234 11.68 -6.25 13.86
C TYR A 234 10.83 -4.98 13.84
N ILE A 235 9.90 -4.86 12.87
CA ILE A 235 9.02 -3.69 12.75
C ILE A 235 8.17 -3.50 14.02
N ASN A 236 7.61 -4.59 14.53
CA ASN A 236 6.71 -4.53 15.68
C ASN A 236 7.41 -4.33 17.02
N ALA A 237 8.73 -4.58 17.09
CA ALA A 237 9.51 -4.23 18.26
C ALA A 237 9.58 -2.71 18.46
N ASP A 238 9.47 -1.92 17.38
CA ASP A 238 9.46 -0.45 17.42
C ASP A 238 8.32 0.14 16.57
N ILE A 239 7.10 -0.33 16.84
CA ILE A 239 5.90 0.01 16.06
C ILE A 239 5.63 1.52 16.00
N GLN A 240 6.06 2.28 17.01
CA GLN A 240 5.82 3.73 17.11
C GLN A 240 6.50 4.51 15.99
N LEU A 241 7.65 4.04 15.48
CA LEU A 241 8.34 4.67 14.35
C LEU A 241 7.55 4.57 13.04
N TYR A 242 6.66 3.59 12.96
CA TYR A 242 5.91 3.24 11.77
C TYR A 242 4.48 3.77 11.80
N GLN A 243 4.02 4.27 12.93
CA GLN A 243 2.66 4.80 13.08
C GLN A 243 2.51 6.16 12.39
N ASN A 244 1.43 6.28 11.63
CA ASN A 244 0.94 7.52 11.08
C ASN A 244 0.13 8.26 12.17
N PRO A 245 0.60 9.42 12.65
CA PRO A 245 -0.09 10.17 13.69
C PRO A 245 -1.46 10.72 13.24
N LEU A 246 -1.68 10.79 11.92
CA LEU A 246 -2.93 11.26 11.32
C LEU A 246 -3.98 10.15 11.19
N TYR A 247 -3.62 8.90 11.47
CA TYR A 247 -4.51 7.75 11.33
C TYR A 247 -5.79 7.93 12.14
N THR A 248 -6.92 7.62 11.49
CA THR A 248 -8.23 7.58 12.11
C THR A 248 -8.91 6.26 11.71
N PRO A 249 -9.21 5.37 12.68
CA PRO A 249 -9.90 4.12 12.43
C PRO A 249 -11.15 4.29 11.57
N ALA A 250 -11.45 3.29 10.73
CA ALA A 250 -12.55 3.38 9.75
C ALA A 250 -13.92 3.49 10.39
N GLU A 251 -14.08 3.00 11.62
CA GLU A 251 -15.27 3.15 12.44
C GLU A 251 -15.55 4.61 12.80
N ILE A 252 -14.49 5.43 12.88
CA ILE A 252 -14.55 6.85 13.25
C ILE A 252 -14.58 7.73 12.00
N SER A 253 -13.73 7.45 11.01
CA SER A 253 -13.62 8.26 9.79
C SER A 253 -14.75 8.00 8.78
N GLY A 254 -15.44 6.86 8.87
CA GLY A 254 -16.41 6.42 7.86
C GLY A 254 -15.76 5.91 6.56
N HIS A 255 -14.44 5.98 6.43
CA HIS A 255 -13.70 5.48 5.27
C HIS A 255 -13.53 3.96 5.31
N ARG A 256 -14.64 3.21 5.26
CA ARG A 256 -14.62 1.74 5.22
C ARG A 256 -14.12 1.20 3.87
N VAL A 257 -14.59 1.80 2.79
CA VAL A 257 -14.12 1.52 1.42
C VAL A 257 -13.50 2.79 0.86
N ILE A 258 -12.36 2.67 0.18
CA ILE A 258 -11.66 3.80 -0.45
C ILE A 258 -11.42 3.51 -1.93
N PHE A 259 -11.64 4.52 -2.78
CA PHE A 259 -11.44 4.43 -4.22
C PHE A 259 -10.43 5.50 -4.68
N PRO A 260 -9.14 5.15 -4.81
CA PRO A 260 -8.15 6.10 -5.28
C PRO A 260 -8.35 6.49 -6.75
N GLN A 261 -8.04 7.74 -7.06
CA GLN A 261 -7.95 8.25 -8.41
C GLN A 261 -6.69 7.71 -9.08
N HIS A 262 -6.85 7.19 -10.29
CA HIS A 262 -5.78 6.58 -11.08
C HIS A 262 -5.37 7.46 -12.28
N ALA A 263 -5.95 8.65 -12.43
CA ALA A 263 -5.54 9.58 -13.47
C ALA A 263 -4.09 10.01 -13.26
N LEU A 264 -3.28 10.08 -14.34
CA LEU A 264 -1.86 10.46 -14.24
C LEU A 264 -1.65 11.81 -13.53
N ALA A 265 -2.59 12.75 -13.69
CA ALA A 265 -2.54 14.06 -13.04
C ALA A 265 -2.72 14.01 -11.52
N GLN A 266 -3.23 12.90 -10.97
CA GLN A 266 -3.42 12.67 -9.54
C GLN A 266 -2.32 11.80 -8.93
N LEU A 267 -1.47 11.19 -9.76
CA LEU A 267 -0.34 10.37 -9.30
C LEU A 267 0.90 11.24 -9.14
N GLN A 268 1.70 10.89 -8.14
CA GLN A 268 2.93 11.61 -7.82
C GLN A 268 4.14 10.71 -8.05
N PHE A 269 5.28 11.30 -8.42
CA PHE A 269 6.53 10.55 -8.42
C PHE A 269 7.06 10.41 -6.99
N TRP A 270 7.35 9.18 -6.55
CA TRP A 270 7.78 8.89 -5.18
C TRP A 270 9.25 9.26 -4.94
N THR A 271 9.52 10.56 -4.91
CA THR A 271 10.86 11.15 -4.77
C THR A 271 11.62 10.63 -3.54
N ALA A 272 10.91 10.46 -2.42
CA ALA A 272 11.48 9.98 -1.16
C ALA A 272 12.00 8.54 -1.22
N TYR A 273 11.61 7.75 -2.22
CA TYR A 273 12.16 6.42 -2.47
C TYR A 273 13.17 6.42 -3.62
N TYR A 274 12.79 6.93 -4.80
CA TYR A 274 13.60 6.84 -6.02
C TYR A 274 14.84 7.75 -6.03
N ILE A 275 14.82 8.88 -5.31
CA ILE A 275 15.90 9.89 -5.32
C ILE A 275 16.57 10.00 -3.94
N ARG A 276 16.28 9.08 -3.01
CA ARG A 276 16.72 9.15 -1.60
C ARG A 276 18.24 9.16 -1.39
N TRP A 277 19.01 8.74 -2.39
CA TRP A 277 20.48 8.67 -2.35
C TRP A 277 21.17 9.90 -2.96
N HIS A 278 20.40 10.90 -3.37
CA HIS A 278 20.94 12.09 -4.03
C HIS A 278 21.66 13.02 -3.05
N PRO A 279 22.94 13.39 -3.27
CA PRO A 279 23.74 14.17 -2.31
C PRO A 279 23.18 15.55 -1.93
N LEU A 280 22.44 16.21 -2.85
CA LEU A 280 21.79 17.51 -2.60
C LEU A 280 20.40 17.39 -1.93
N MET A 281 19.80 16.19 -1.93
CA MET A 281 18.66 15.96 -1.07
C MET A 281 19.22 15.84 0.33
N ARG A 282 19.07 16.90 1.15
CA ARG A 282 19.43 16.91 2.58
C ARG A 282 19.12 15.53 3.17
N LEU A 283 20.07 14.95 3.92
CA LEU A 283 19.81 13.90 4.92
C LEU A 283 18.42 14.18 5.46
N GLN A 284 17.45 13.32 5.13
CA GLN A 284 16.03 13.59 5.37
C GLN A 284 15.90 14.26 6.74
N GLU A 285 15.35 15.48 6.80
CA GLU A 285 14.77 15.86 8.07
C GLU A 285 13.84 14.71 8.42
N PRO A 286 14.00 14.05 9.59
CA PRO A 286 13.19 12.91 9.93
C PRO A 286 11.74 13.26 9.67
N ILE A 287 10.95 12.40 9.04
CA ILE A 287 9.53 12.63 8.73
C ILE A 287 8.79 13.21 9.96
N ALA A 288 9.20 12.80 11.17
CA ALA A 288 8.84 13.39 12.45
C ALA A 288 8.88 14.93 12.55
N ARG A 289 9.76 15.65 11.84
CA ARG A 289 9.80 17.14 11.80
C ARG A 289 8.71 17.73 10.91
N ARG A 290 8.39 17.13 9.75
CA ARG A 290 7.24 17.55 8.92
C ARG A 290 5.92 17.23 9.60
N GLU A 291 5.84 16.05 10.20
CA GLU A 291 4.67 15.61 10.96
C GLU A 291 4.44 16.44 12.21
N ARG A 292 5.48 16.97 12.89
CA ARG A 292 5.31 17.80 14.11
C ARG A 292 4.37 18.98 13.93
N ALA A 293 4.45 19.70 12.80
CA ALA A 293 3.57 20.83 12.53
C ALA A 293 2.12 20.36 12.33
N LEU A 294 1.93 19.27 11.59
CA LEU A 294 0.63 18.64 11.34
C LEU A 294 0.03 18.01 12.61
N ILE A 295 0.84 17.34 13.42
CA ILE A 295 0.50 16.79 14.74
C ILE A 295 0.04 17.92 15.65
N LEU A 296 0.72 19.06 15.66
CA LEU A 296 0.34 20.22 16.48
C LEU A 296 -1.01 20.79 16.04
N ILE A 297 -1.24 20.90 14.72
CA ILE A 297 -2.51 21.35 14.16
C ILE A 297 -3.62 20.35 14.49
N MET A 298 -3.40 19.04 14.33
CA MET A 298 -4.38 18.01 14.65
C MET A 298 -4.70 17.91 16.14
N LYS A 299 -3.70 18.04 17.00
CA LYS A 299 -3.90 18.09 18.46
C LYS A 299 -4.82 19.26 18.81
N ARG A 300 -4.56 20.43 18.24
CA ARG A 300 -5.39 21.62 18.43
C ARG A 300 -6.80 21.44 17.86
N PHE A 301 -6.93 20.78 16.71
CA PHE A 301 -8.24 20.47 16.12
C PHE A 301 -9.05 19.53 17.02
N ARG A 302 -8.45 18.44 17.51
CA ARG A 302 -9.11 17.50 18.44
C ARG A 302 -9.51 18.19 19.75
N GLU A 303 -8.67 19.06 20.29
CA GLU A 303 -8.99 19.87 21.47
C GLU A 303 -10.19 20.78 21.22
N LEU A 304 -10.24 21.46 20.08
CA LEU A 304 -11.37 22.30 19.67
C LEU A 304 -12.65 21.46 19.47
N THR A 305 -12.59 20.34 18.76
CA THR A 305 -13.75 19.46 18.55
C THR A 305 -14.29 18.93 19.88
N ALA A 306 -13.42 18.51 20.79
CA ALA A 306 -13.80 18.05 22.12
C ALA A 306 -14.40 19.18 22.98
N ALA A 307 -13.88 20.41 22.87
CA ALA A 307 -14.43 21.58 23.54
C ALA A 307 -15.83 21.93 23.01
N THR A 308 -16.03 21.95 21.68
CA THR A 308 -17.33 22.20 21.06
C THR A 308 -18.34 21.12 21.40
N GLN A 309 -17.96 19.83 21.40
CA GLN A 309 -18.83 18.74 21.84
C GLN A 309 -19.24 18.87 23.31
N ARG A 310 -18.32 19.32 24.19
CA ARG A 310 -18.64 19.60 25.60
C ARG A 310 -19.57 20.80 25.76
N GLU A 311 -19.45 21.83 24.92
CA GLU A 311 -20.35 22.98 24.93
C GLU A 311 -21.75 22.62 24.44
N CYS A 312 -21.87 21.82 23.37
CA CYS A 312 -23.16 21.30 22.92
C CYS A 312 -23.81 20.32 23.92
N ALA A 313 -23.00 19.64 24.74
CA ALA A 313 -23.49 18.73 25.78
C ALA A 313 -23.84 19.41 27.11
N LYS A 314 -23.62 20.74 27.26
CA LYS A 314 -24.06 21.46 28.46
C LYS A 314 -25.59 21.68 28.38
N PRO A 315 -26.37 21.20 29.37
CA PRO A 315 -27.79 21.50 29.41
C PRO A 315 -27.98 23.00 29.62
N THR A 316 -28.82 23.62 28.81
CA THR A 316 -29.18 25.03 28.90
C THR A 316 -29.91 25.28 30.23
N LEU A 317 -29.17 25.68 31.26
CA LEU A 317 -29.76 26.09 32.53
C LEU A 317 -30.14 27.58 32.46
N ASN A 318 -31.46 27.78 32.58
CA ASN A 318 -32.21 28.97 32.99
C ASN A 318 -32.72 29.93 31.91
N ASN A 319 -34.05 29.97 31.76
CA ASN A 319 -34.85 31.04 32.38
C ASN A 319 -36.35 30.69 32.33
N VAL A 320 -36.89 30.16 33.43
CA VAL A 320 -38.29 30.35 33.82
C VAL A 320 -38.26 31.26 35.03
N SER A 321 -38.37 32.56 34.77
CA SER A 321 -38.74 33.53 35.80
C SER A 321 -40.26 33.48 35.94
N ASP A 322 -40.71 32.86 37.04
CA ASP A 322 -42.05 33.00 37.58
C ASP A 322 -42.40 34.49 37.71
N ASN A 323 -43.46 34.90 37.03
CA ASN A 323 -44.11 36.18 37.29
C ASN A 323 -45.61 36.04 37.03
N SER A 324 -46.31 35.31 37.90
CA SER A 324 -47.77 35.33 37.99
C SER A 324 -48.22 36.33 39.06
N THR A 325 -48.36 37.60 38.68
CA THR A 325 -49.22 38.54 39.42
C THR A 325 -50.11 39.33 38.46
N HIS A 326 -51.42 39.25 38.75
CA HIS A 326 -52.51 40.13 38.33
C HIS A 326 -52.96 40.22 36.86
N SER A 327 -53.96 39.40 36.55
CA SER A 327 -55.01 39.72 35.57
C SER A 327 -55.92 40.85 36.10
N ARG A 328 -55.85 42.03 35.47
CA ARG A 328 -56.95 43.02 35.44
C ARG A 328 -57.09 43.55 34.01
N SER A 329 -57.96 42.93 33.22
CA SER A 329 -58.49 43.48 31.99
C SER A 329 -59.73 44.34 32.30
N ARG A 330 -59.64 45.65 32.11
CA ARG A 330 -60.80 46.53 31.94
C ARG A 330 -60.96 46.81 30.44
N SER A 331 -62.06 46.34 29.86
CA SER A 331 -62.65 46.84 28.63
C SER A 331 -63.83 47.74 28.98
N ASN A 332 -63.81 48.99 28.51
CA ASN A 332 -64.96 49.85 28.20
C ASN A 332 -64.38 51.09 27.51
N SER A 333 -64.58 51.27 26.20
CA SER A 333 -65.76 51.89 25.57
C SER A 333 -65.83 53.42 25.74
N SER A 334 -65.58 54.10 24.61
CA SER A 334 -66.27 55.27 24.02
C SER A 334 -66.19 56.69 24.64
N LYS A 335 -66.27 57.65 23.69
CA LYS A 335 -66.35 59.15 23.72
C LYS A 335 -65.00 59.84 23.48
N ILE A 336 -64.77 60.69 22.46
CA ILE A 336 -65.59 61.37 21.42
C ILE A 336 -64.79 61.35 20.11
#